data_AF-A0A2P4PG04-F1
#
_entry.id   AF-A0A2P4PG04-F1
#
_cell.length_a   1.000
_cell.length_b   1.000
_cell.length_c   1.000
_cell.angle_alpha   90.00
_cell.angle_beta   90.00
_cell.angle_gamma   90.00
#
_symmetry.space_group_name_H-M   'P 1'
#
loop_
_entity.id
_entity.type
_entity.pdbx_description
1 polymer ?
#
loop_
_entity_poly.entity_id
_entity_poly.type
_entity_poly.pdbx_seq_one_letter_code
_entity_poly.pdbx_strand_id
1 'polypeptide(L)'
;DKLAVEPSIVTEFIQGLLEELLSSGQLLEPIKFSPPRTLILVSISIKKLANSFCQVNVARGKMIIAKQTEITAWCLFSERFEDKVVELRSKDKKLVDKTARSQIYAEMKPYLTGISDGYLCIMTCKARKINKLFGYEYDPVTLKKIKGIGGHIIQRVTCSADKISKLTNPQIEHIIEQVNLKMIANHVNEISLTVVVISAHDSNFDSEEMISDD
;
A
#
# COMPACT_ATOMS: atom_id res chain seq x y z
N ASP A 1 -40.11 -10.64 -3.92
CA ASP A 1 -38.66 -10.76 -4.10
C ASP A 1 -37.99 -9.41 -4.18
N LYS A 2 -37.27 -9.04 -3.12
CA LYS A 2 -36.45 -7.84 -3.08
C LYS A 2 -35.07 -8.23 -3.62
N LEU A 3 -34.86 -8.04 -4.92
CA LEU A 3 -33.55 -8.20 -5.55
C LEU A 3 -32.59 -7.25 -4.84
N ALA A 4 -31.74 -7.83 -3.98
CA ALA A 4 -30.61 -7.11 -3.43
C ALA A 4 -29.69 -6.77 -4.59
N VAL A 5 -29.61 -5.48 -4.92
CA VAL A 5 -28.63 -4.96 -5.86
C VAL A 5 -27.26 -5.28 -5.25
N GLU A 6 -26.54 -6.24 -5.84
CA GLU A 6 -25.14 -6.51 -5.57
C GLU A 6 -24.38 -5.16 -5.58
N PRO A 7 -23.78 -4.74 -4.46
CA PRO A 7 -23.02 -3.50 -4.44
C PRO A 7 -21.90 -3.59 -5.49
N SER A 8 -21.82 -2.59 -6.37
CA SER A 8 -20.72 -2.51 -7.34
C SER A 8 -19.38 -2.68 -6.63
N ILE A 9 -18.64 -3.73 -7.00
CA ILE A 9 -17.29 -4.01 -6.47
C ILE A 9 -16.37 -2.82 -6.76
N VAL A 10 -16.57 -2.14 -7.89
CA VAL A 10 -15.82 -0.95 -8.29
C VAL A 10 -16.55 0.29 -7.77
N THR A 11 -15.89 1.03 -6.89
CA THR A 11 -16.35 2.31 -6.34
C THR A 11 -15.34 3.40 -6.67
N GLU A 12 -15.74 4.67 -6.61
CA GLU A 12 -14.83 5.81 -6.79
C GLU A 12 -13.61 5.72 -5.84
N PHE A 13 -13.84 5.27 -4.60
CA PHE A 13 -12.76 5.07 -3.64
C PHE A 13 -11.77 4.00 -4.10
N ILE A 14 -12.27 2.88 -4.63
CA ILE A 14 -11.42 1.77 -5.11
C ILE A 14 -10.63 2.19 -6.34
N GLN A 15 -11.27 2.92 -7.26
CA GLN A 15 -10.59 3.47 -8.43
C GLN A 15 -9.47 4.43 -8.03
N GLY A 16 -9.73 5.38 -7.13
CA GLY A 16 -8.71 6.30 -6.63
C GLY A 16 -7.58 5.58 -5.87
N LEU A 17 -7.89 4.54 -5.10
CA LEU A 17 -6.87 3.74 -4.43
C LEU A 17 -6.02 2.94 -5.44
N LEU A 18 -6.62 2.37 -6.49
CA LEU A 18 -5.89 1.69 -7.56
C LEU A 18 -4.94 2.64 -8.29
N GLU A 19 -5.39 3.87 -8.58
CA GLU A 19 -4.54 4.90 -9.19
C GLU A 19 -3.34 5.26 -8.31
N GLU A 20 -3.53 5.42 -7.00
CA GLU A 20 -2.44 5.64 -6.04
C GLU A 20 -1.44 4.47 -6.07
N LEU A 21 -1.93 3.23 -5.97
CA LEU A 21 -1.10 2.03 -5.90
C LEU A 21 -0.32 1.80 -7.20
N LEU A 22 -0.92 2.07 -8.36
CA LEU A 22 -0.31 1.86 -9.68
C LEU A 22 0.56 3.03 -10.16
N SER A 23 0.55 4.16 -9.47
CA SER A 23 1.35 5.33 -9.83
C SER A 23 2.87 5.04 -9.81
N SER A 24 3.60 5.62 -10.76
CA SER A 24 5.04 5.41 -10.98
C SER A 24 5.96 6.04 -9.91
N GLY A 25 5.41 6.54 -8.81
CA GLY A 25 6.18 6.81 -7.60
C GLY A 25 6.81 8.20 -7.50
N GLN A 26 6.17 9.25 -8.04
CA GLN A 26 6.49 10.59 -7.56
C GLN A 26 6.04 10.70 -6.10
N LEU A 27 6.99 10.46 -5.19
CA LEU A 27 6.95 10.94 -3.82
C LEU A 27 6.54 12.42 -3.89
N LEU A 28 5.68 12.88 -2.96
CA LEU A 28 5.35 14.29 -2.85
C LEU A 28 6.63 15.09 -2.57
N GLU A 29 7.27 15.58 -3.62
CA GLU A 29 8.40 16.51 -3.55
C GLU A 29 7.93 17.70 -2.71
N PRO A 30 8.65 18.07 -1.64
CA PRO A 30 8.24 19.18 -0.80
C PRO A 30 8.29 20.47 -1.62
N ILE A 31 7.12 21.08 -1.85
CA ILE A 31 7.01 22.38 -2.51
C ILE A 31 7.75 23.41 -1.66
N LYS A 32 8.90 23.88 -2.15
CA LYS A 32 9.73 24.89 -1.47
C LYS A 32 9.30 26.29 -1.91
N PHE A 33 9.06 27.16 -0.93
CA PHE A 33 8.84 28.57 -1.20
C PHE A 33 10.16 29.24 -1.61
N SER A 34 10.18 29.94 -2.74
CA SER A 34 11.29 30.81 -3.14
C SER A 34 10.78 32.26 -3.22
N PRO A 35 11.35 33.20 -2.45
CA PRO A 35 10.90 34.59 -2.48
C PRO A 35 11.29 35.28 -3.80
N PRO A 36 10.42 36.16 -4.36
CA PRO A 36 10.74 36.96 -5.54
C PRO A 36 11.92 37.91 -5.27
N ARG A 37 12.79 38.11 -6.28
CA ARG A 37 13.95 39.02 -6.21
C ARG A 37 13.58 40.51 -6.19
N THR A 38 12.34 40.88 -6.51
CA THR A 38 11.91 42.29 -6.62
C THR A 38 10.62 42.56 -5.83
N LEU A 39 10.65 43.54 -4.92
CA LEU A 39 9.53 43.90 -4.03
C LEU A 39 8.68 45.02 -4.64
N ILE A 40 7.57 44.68 -5.29
CA ILE A 40 6.51 45.64 -5.69
C ILE A 40 5.39 45.56 -4.63
N LEU A 41 4.67 46.62 -4.28
CA LEU A 41 3.65 46.59 -3.21
C LEU A 41 2.55 45.51 -3.41
N VAL A 42 2.19 45.20 -4.67
CA VAL A 42 1.31 44.08 -5.08
C VAL A 42 1.91 42.70 -4.76
N SER A 43 3.24 42.62 -4.60
CA SER A 43 3.95 41.39 -4.25
C SER A 43 3.76 40.96 -2.80
N ILE A 44 3.37 41.85 -1.87
CA ILE A 44 3.26 41.49 -0.44
C ILE A 44 2.05 40.56 -0.22
N SER A 45 0.90 40.84 -0.84
CA SER A 45 -0.30 39.99 -0.74
C SER A 45 -0.10 38.63 -1.42
N ILE A 46 0.49 38.63 -2.62
CA ILE A 46 0.81 37.40 -3.36
C ILE A 46 1.87 36.58 -2.62
N LYS A 47 2.90 37.20 -2.04
CA LYS A 47 3.93 36.54 -1.22
C LYS A 47 3.30 35.86 0.01
N LYS A 48 2.39 36.54 0.70
CA LYS A 48 1.66 35.94 1.84
C LYS A 48 0.82 34.74 1.38
N LEU A 49 0.10 34.87 0.26
CA LEU A 49 -0.70 33.78 -0.31
C LEU A 49 0.16 32.57 -0.72
N ALA A 50 1.26 32.79 -1.43
CA ALA A 50 2.19 31.73 -1.84
C ALA A 50 2.85 31.04 -0.63
N ASN A 51 3.21 31.80 0.40
CA ASN A 51 3.70 31.24 1.66
C ASN A 51 2.62 30.35 2.34
N SER A 52 1.36 30.80 2.40
CA SER A 52 0.25 29.98 2.92
C SER A 52 0.06 28.69 2.13
N PHE A 53 0.13 28.75 0.79
CA PHE A 53 0.07 27.56 -0.06
C PHE A 53 1.19 26.57 0.24
N CYS A 54 2.43 27.06 0.44
CA CYS A 54 3.55 26.20 0.82
C CYS A 54 3.33 25.55 2.20
N GLN A 55 2.85 26.31 3.18
CA GLN A 55 2.55 25.78 4.52
C GLN A 55 1.48 24.68 4.50
N VAL A 56 0.41 24.87 3.73
CA VAL A 56 -0.65 23.86 3.56
C VAL A 56 -0.10 22.58 2.94
N ASN A 57 0.77 22.68 1.92
CA ASN A 57 1.38 21.51 1.29
C ASN A 57 2.35 20.77 2.22
N VAL A 58 3.14 21.50 3.02
CA VAL A 58 3.99 20.89 4.06
C VAL A 58 3.14 20.14 5.09
N ALA A 59 2.04 20.73 5.56
CA ALA A 59 1.13 20.09 6.50
C ALA A 59 0.47 18.84 5.88
N ARG A 60 0.05 18.92 4.61
CA ARG A 60 -0.50 17.79 3.86
C ARG A 60 0.51 16.64 3.74
N GLY A 61 1.76 16.93 3.40
CA GLY A 61 2.82 15.93 3.32
C GLY A 61 3.04 15.20 4.65
N LYS A 62 3.12 15.95 5.76
CA LYS A 62 3.22 15.38 7.12
C LYS A 62 2.03 14.48 7.45
N MET A 63 0.81 14.90 7.11
CA MET A 63 -0.40 14.10 7.32
C MET A 63 -0.35 12.79 6.52
N ILE A 64 0.11 12.81 5.27
CA ILE A 64 0.22 11.60 4.44
C ILE A 64 1.23 10.62 5.04
N ILE A 65 2.41 11.10 5.43
CA ILE A 65 3.43 10.26 6.09
C ILE A 65 2.87 9.66 7.39
N ALA A 66 2.12 10.44 8.17
CA ALA A 66 1.49 9.94 9.39
C ALA A 66 0.46 8.81 9.10
N LYS A 67 -0.37 8.97 8.06
CA LYS A 67 -1.32 7.93 7.63
C LYS A 67 -0.60 6.66 7.15
N GLN A 68 0.47 6.81 6.38
CA GLN A 68 1.27 5.68 5.90
C GLN A 68 1.91 4.93 7.07
N THR A 69 2.47 5.67 8.03
CA THR A 69 3.02 5.11 9.27
C THR A 69 1.96 4.36 10.07
N GLU A 70 0.75 4.92 10.18
CA GLU A 70 -0.39 4.27 10.83
C GLU A 70 -0.77 2.95 10.12
N ILE A 71 -0.88 2.96 8.79
CA ILE A 71 -1.18 1.76 7.98
C ILE A 71 -0.11 0.68 8.20
N THR A 72 1.17 1.04 8.13
CA THR A 72 2.29 0.12 8.36
C THR A 72 2.25 -0.47 9.77
N ALA A 73 1.96 0.34 10.80
CA ALA A 73 1.85 -0.15 12.18
C ALA A 73 0.70 -1.15 12.33
N TRP A 74 -0.46 -0.88 11.71
CA TRP A 74 -1.59 -1.82 11.72
C TRP A 74 -1.30 -3.12 10.95
N CYS A 75 -0.59 -3.05 9.82
CA CYS A 75 -0.08 -4.25 9.14
C CYS A 75 0.75 -5.09 10.10
N LEU A 76 1.83 -4.53 10.66
CA LEU A 76 2.77 -5.24 11.54
C LEU A 76 2.08 -5.82 12.78
N PHE A 77 1.14 -5.08 13.38
CA PHE A 77 0.32 -5.59 14.47
C PHE A 77 -0.47 -6.84 14.04
N SER A 78 -1.17 -6.76 12.91
CA SER A 78 -1.97 -7.89 12.44
C SER A 78 -1.13 -9.08 11.99
N GLU A 79 0.05 -8.87 11.43
CA GLU A 79 0.98 -9.95 11.07
C GLU A 79 1.34 -10.77 12.30
N ARG A 80 1.83 -10.10 13.35
CA ARG A 80 2.20 -10.74 14.62
C ARG A 80 1.00 -11.41 15.29
N PHE A 81 -0.17 -10.77 15.24
CA PHE A 81 -1.39 -11.34 15.80
C PHE A 81 -1.80 -12.62 15.07
N GLU A 82 -1.81 -12.62 13.74
CA GLU A 82 -2.18 -13.79 12.94
C GLU A 82 -1.15 -14.91 13.03
N ASP A 83 0.16 -14.58 13.10
CA ASP A 83 1.21 -15.55 13.37
C ASP A 83 0.98 -16.26 14.71
N LYS A 84 0.57 -15.51 15.75
CA LYS A 84 0.23 -16.08 17.05
C LYS A 84 -1.00 -16.99 17.00
N VAL A 85 -2.03 -16.61 16.22
CA VAL A 85 -3.22 -17.47 15.98
C VAL A 85 -2.79 -18.79 15.35
N VAL A 86 -1.95 -18.74 14.31
CA VAL A 86 -1.45 -19.94 13.63
C VAL A 86 -0.58 -20.78 14.55
N GLU A 87 0.29 -20.17 15.36
CA GLU A 87 1.12 -20.85 16.36
C GLU A 87 0.25 -21.69 17.32
N LEU A 88 -0.81 -21.09 17.87
CA LEU A 88 -1.74 -21.76 18.78
C LEU A 88 -2.50 -22.90 18.09
N ARG A 89 -3.04 -22.65 16.90
CA ARG A 89 -3.83 -23.65 16.14
C ARG A 89 -2.99 -24.77 15.54
N SER A 90 -1.69 -24.55 15.36
CA SER A 90 -0.75 -25.60 14.92
C SER A 90 -0.42 -26.57 16.05
N LYS A 91 -0.42 -26.10 17.30
CA LYS A 91 -0.21 -26.92 18.50
C LYS A 91 -1.44 -27.76 18.85
N ASP A 92 -2.63 -27.20 18.70
CA ASP A 92 -3.90 -27.90 18.89
C ASP A 92 -4.81 -27.74 17.66
N LYS A 93 -4.86 -28.77 16.81
CA LYS A 93 -5.68 -28.79 15.59
C LYS A 93 -7.19 -28.73 15.87
N LYS A 94 -7.64 -29.04 17.10
CA LYS A 94 -9.05 -28.94 17.50
C LYS A 94 -9.38 -27.54 18.03
N LEU A 95 -8.38 -26.68 18.23
CA LEU A 95 -8.58 -25.33 18.72
C LEU A 95 -9.33 -24.51 17.68
N VAL A 96 -10.54 -24.10 18.06
CA VAL A 96 -11.37 -23.23 17.25
C VAL A 96 -10.74 -21.84 17.17
N ASP A 97 -10.77 -21.29 15.96
CA ASP A 97 -10.24 -19.99 15.58
C ASP A 97 -10.65 -18.83 16.53
N LYS A 98 -11.93 -18.80 16.92
CA LYS A 98 -12.45 -17.84 17.90
C LYS A 98 -11.77 -17.97 19.26
N THR A 99 -11.55 -19.21 19.73
CA THR A 99 -10.92 -19.49 21.02
C THR A 99 -9.45 -19.08 21.03
N ALA A 100 -8.72 -19.37 19.95
CA ALA A 100 -7.33 -18.93 19.80
C ALA A 100 -7.21 -17.41 19.90
N ARG A 101 -8.07 -16.65 19.21
CA ARG A 101 -8.08 -15.18 19.31
C ARG A 101 -8.43 -14.67 20.70
N SER A 102 -9.42 -15.28 21.35
CA SER A 102 -9.79 -14.94 22.73
C SER A 102 -8.64 -15.15 23.72
N GLN A 103 -7.84 -16.21 23.56
CA GLN A 103 -6.63 -16.43 24.38
C GLN A 103 -5.61 -15.30 24.17
N ILE A 104 -5.34 -14.93 22.92
CA ILE A 104 -4.40 -13.82 22.62
C ILE A 104 -4.89 -12.50 23.23
N TYR A 105 -6.19 -12.20 23.13
CA TYR A 105 -6.73 -10.99 23.77
C TYR A 105 -6.57 -11.02 25.29
N ALA A 106 -6.80 -12.17 25.93
CA ALA A 106 -6.61 -12.33 27.38
C ALA A 106 -5.14 -12.15 27.78
N GLU A 107 -4.20 -12.64 26.96
CA GLU A 107 -2.75 -12.45 27.17
C GLU A 107 -2.31 -11.00 26.97
N MET A 108 -2.88 -10.29 25.99
CA MET A 108 -2.54 -8.90 25.70
C MET A 108 -3.10 -7.92 26.73
N LYS A 109 -4.30 -8.18 27.27
CA LYS A 109 -5.07 -7.22 28.07
C LYS A 109 -4.34 -6.63 29.29
N PRO A 110 -3.55 -7.39 30.08
CA PRO A 110 -2.79 -6.83 31.21
C PRO A 110 -1.79 -5.73 30.81
N TYR A 111 -1.35 -5.70 29.55
CA TYR A 111 -0.43 -4.69 29.03
C TYR A 111 -1.14 -3.43 28.50
N LEU A 112 -2.48 -3.42 28.48
CA LEU A 112 -3.27 -2.36 27.87
C LEU A 112 -4.16 -1.67 28.92
N THR A 113 -3.83 -0.43 29.28
CA THR A 113 -4.63 0.37 30.21
C THR A 113 -5.78 1.08 29.50
N GLY A 114 -7.00 1.00 30.05
CA GLY A 114 -8.16 1.78 29.58
C GLY A 114 -8.81 1.30 28.28
N ILE A 115 -8.47 0.10 27.80
CA ILE A 115 -9.03 -0.48 26.56
C ILE A 115 -10.06 -1.57 26.90
N SER A 116 -11.21 -1.55 26.22
CA SER A 116 -12.23 -2.60 26.32
C SER A 116 -11.96 -3.77 25.36
N ASP A 117 -12.44 -4.96 25.70
CA ASP A 117 -12.31 -6.15 24.83
C ASP A 117 -12.98 -5.95 23.46
N GLY A 118 -14.13 -5.27 23.45
CA GLY A 118 -14.85 -4.94 22.23
C GLY A 118 -14.02 -4.04 21.31
N TYR A 119 -13.38 -3.01 21.87
CA TYR A 119 -12.51 -2.12 21.08
C TYR A 119 -11.30 -2.88 20.52
N LEU A 120 -10.63 -3.70 21.35
CA LEU A 120 -9.49 -4.51 20.90
C LEU A 120 -9.88 -5.44 19.75
N CYS A 121 -11.04 -6.10 19.84
CA CYS A 121 -11.57 -6.96 18.79
C CYS A 121 -11.86 -6.18 17.50
N ILE A 122 -12.52 -5.02 17.59
CA ILE A 122 -12.82 -4.16 16.43
C ILE A 122 -11.53 -3.71 15.73
N MET A 123 -10.55 -3.22 16.50
CA MET A 123 -9.28 -2.75 15.93
C MET A 123 -8.48 -3.89 15.31
N THR A 124 -8.52 -5.08 15.90
CA THR A 124 -7.90 -6.28 15.32
C THR A 124 -8.57 -6.65 13.99
N CYS A 125 -9.90 -6.64 13.91
CA CYS A 125 -10.61 -6.87 12.65
C CYS A 125 -10.26 -5.83 11.57
N LYS A 126 -10.11 -4.56 11.94
CA LYS A 126 -9.65 -3.51 11.01
C LYS A 126 -8.23 -3.76 10.52
N ALA A 127 -7.32 -4.10 11.43
CA ALA A 127 -5.93 -4.39 11.12
C ALA A 127 -5.78 -5.60 10.20
N ARG A 128 -6.60 -6.65 10.40
CA ARG A 128 -6.63 -7.84 9.52
C ARG A 128 -6.96 -7.50 8.07
N LYS A 129 -7.90 -6.59 7.82
CA LYS A 129 -8.21 -6.15 6.46
C LYS A 129 -7.05 -5.40 5.80
N ILE A 130 -6.39 -4.53 6.57
CA ILE A 130 -5.19 -3.81 6.12
C ILE A 130 -4.07 -4.80 5.80
N ASN A 131 -3.85 -5.81 6.64
CA ASN A 131 -2.86 -6.85 6.42
C ASN A 131 -3.20 -7.75 5.24
N LYS A 132 -4.46 -8.13 5.03
CA LYS A 132 -4.89 -8.89 3.84
C LYS A 132 -4.49 -8.16 2.56
N LEU A 133 -4.65 -6.82 2.52
CA LEU A 133 -4.30 -6.01 1.36
C LEU A 133 -2.79 -5.87 1.15
N PHE A 134 -2.03 -5.51 2.20
CA PHE A 134 -0.61 -5.12 2.05
C PHE A 134 0.40 -6.14 2.57
N GLY A 135 0.02 -7.09 3.41
CA GLY A 135 0.89 -8.14 3.95
C GLY A 135 0.41 -9.51 3.50
N TYR A 136 -0.36 -10.17 4.36
CA TYR A 136 -0.92 -11.48 4.09
C TYR A 136 -2.16 -11.78 4.93
N GLU A 137 -2.86 -12.84 4.55
CA GLU A 137 -3.80 -13.55 5.41
C GLU A 137 -3.47 -15.04 5.47
N TYR A 138 -4.05 -15.74 6.45
CA TYR A 138 -4.00 -17.19 6.49
C TYR A 138 -5.33 -17.77 6.04
N ASP A 139 -5.27 -18.79 5.21
CA ASP A 139 -6.42 -19.64 4.93
C ASP A 139 -6.86 -20.31 6.25
N PRO A 140 -8.13 -20.15 6.67
CA PRO A 140 -8.57 -20.57 8.00
C PRO A 140 -8.58 -22.10 8.20
N VAL A 141 -8.49 -22.87 7.12
CA VAL A 141 -8.54 -24.34 7.13
C VAL A 141 -7.14 -24.94 7.01
N THR A 142 -6.39 -24.54 5.98
CA THR A 142 -5.08 -25.06 5.63
C THR A 142 -3.94 -24.35 6.35
N LEU A 143 -4.20 -23.18 6.95
CA LEU A 143 -3.21 -22.30 7.59
C LEU A 143 -2.08 -21.89 6.63
N LYS A 144 -2.34 -21.93 5.31
CA LYS A 144 -1.40 -21.45 4.30
C LYS A 144 -1.47 -19.93 4.20
N LYS A 145 -0.30 -19.32 4.02
CA LYS A 145 -0.13 -17.88 3.87
C LYS A 145 -0.52 -17.46 2.45
N ILE A 146 -1.52 -16.57 2.35
CA ILE A 146 -1.97 -15.94 1.10
C ILE A 146 -1.40 -14.52 1.08
N LYS A 147 -0.55 -14.22 0.10
CA LYS A 147 0.13 -12.91 0.01
C LYS A 147 -0.82 -11.84 -0.53
N GLY A 148 -0.79 -10.66 0.09
CA GLY A 148 -1.32 -9.43 -0.48
C GLY A 148 -0.33 -8.78 -1.45
N ILE A 149 -0.43 -7.47 -1.63
CA ILE A 149 0.40 -6.70 -2.57
C ILE A 149 1.85 -6.55 -2.08
N GLY A 150 2.05 -6.48 -0.76
CA GLY A 150 3.34 -6.22 -0.14
C GLY A 150 3.46 -4.80 0.44
N GLY A 151 4.03 -4.69 1.65
CA GLY A 151 4.05 -3.44 2.43
C GLY A 151 4.84 -2.29 1.79
N HIS A 152 5.74 -2.60 0.86
CA HIS A 152 6.52 -1.59 0.12
C HIS A 152 5.64 -0.60 -0.67
N ILE A 153 4.41 -0.99 -1.04
CA ILE A 153 3.51 -0.12 -1.80
C ILE A 153 2.78 0.92 -0.92
N ILE A 154 2.79 0.76 0.41
CA ILE A 154 2.08 1.64 1.36
C ILE A 154 2.51 3.09 1.21
N GLN A 155 3.77 3.34 0.84
CA GLN A 155 4.32 4.68 0.60
C GLN A 155 3.62 5.47 -0.52
N ARG A 156 2.77 4.82 -1.33
CA ARG A 156 1.95 5.46 -2.37
C ARG A 156 0.57 5.88 -1.87
N VAL A 157 0.13 5.36 -0.72
CA VAL A 157 -1.24 5.53 -0.21
C VAL A 157 -1.40 6.90 0.45
N THR A 158 -2.49 7.61 0.13
CA THR A 158 -2.84 8.90 0.75
C THR A 158 -4.11 8.85 1.61
N CYS A 159 -4.92 7.79 1.43
CA CYS A 159 -6.09 7.53 2.26
C CYS A 159 -5.71 7.03 3.67
N SER A 160 -6.67 7.02 4.60
CA SER A 160 -6.44 6.58 5.99
C SER A 160 -6.63 5.07 6.16
N ALA A 161 -6.01 4.52 7.20
CA ALA A 161 -6.24 3.14 7.64
C ALA A 161 -7.74 2.84 7.84
N ASP A 162 -8.51 3.78 8.40
CA ASP A 162 -9.95 3.61 8.59
C ASP A 162 -10.71 3.43 7.27
N LYS A 163 -10.35 4.19 6.21
CA LYS A 163 -10.97 4.02 4.89
C LYS A 163 -10.65 2.65 4.29
N ILE A 164 -9.40 2.20 4.38
CA ILE A 164 -8.98 0.87 3.91
C ILE A 164 -9.73 -0.22 4.68
N SER A 165 -9.88 -0.08 6.00
CA SER A 165 -10.58 -1.06 6.84
C SER A 165 -12.08 -1.22 6.52
N LYS A 166 -12.66 -0.29 5.76
CA LYS A 166 -14.06 -0.38 5.31
C LYS A 166 -14.22 -1.23 4.05
N LEU A 167 -13.15 -1.54 3.34
CA LEU A 167 -13.20 -2.44 2.18
C LEU A 167 -13.75 -3.82 2.58
N THR A 168 -14.54 -4.41 1.69
CA THR A 168 -14.98 -5.80 1.82
C THR A 168 -13.88 -6.75 1.34
N ASN A 169 -13.96 -8.03 1.71
CA ASN A 169 -12.98 -9.02 1.24
C ASN A 169 -12.94 -9.13 -0.31
N PRO A 170 -14.08 -9.17 -1.03
CA PRO A 170 -14.07 -9.14 -2.50
C PRO A 170 -13.41 -7.89 -3.08
N GLN A 171 -13.59 -6.72 -2.46
CA GLN A 171 -12.93 -5.49 -2.90
C GLN A 171 -11.41 -5.55 -2.69
N ILE A 172 -10.95 -6.09 -1.56
CA ILE A 172 -9.52 -6.30 -1.29
C ILE A 172 -8.91 -7.26 -2.31
N GLU A 173 -9.57 -8.39 -2.56
CA GLU A 173 -9.13 -9.40 -3.54
C GLU A 173 -9.04 -8.81 -4.95
N HIS A 174 -10.06 -8.05 -5.36
CA HIS A 174 -10.06 -7.34 -6.62
C HIS A 174 -8.88 -6.35 -6.74
N ILE A 175 -8.59 -5.56 -5.70
CA ILE A 175 -7.46 -4.62 -5.73
C ILE A 175 -6.12 -5.37 -5.85
N ILE A 176 -5.93 -6.44 -5.08
CA ILE A 176 -4.72 -7.27 -5.13
C ILE A 176 -4.51 -7.82 -6.54
N GLU A 177 -5.57 -8.37 -7.15
CA GLU A 177 -5.54 -8.91 -8.51
C GLU A 177 -5.14 -7.85 -9.54
N GLN A 178 -5.79 -6.69 -9.53
CA GLN A 178 -5.51 -5.60 -10.47
C GLN A 178 -4.07 -5.10 -10.36
N VAL A 179 -3.55 -4.94 -9.13
CA VAL A 179 -2.17 -4.50 -8.91
C VAL A 179 -1.17 -5.54 -9.40
N ASN A 180 -1.39 -6.82 -9.08
CA ASN A 180 -0.52 -7.91 -9.52
C ASN A 180 -0.50 -8.06 -11.04
N LEU A 181 -1.65 -7.97 -11.71
CA LEU A 181 -1.73 -8.00 -13.18
C LEU A 181 -0.89 -6.89 -13.82
N LYS A 182 -0.95 -5.68 -13.27
CA LYS A 182 -0.17 -4.54 -13.79
C LYS A 182 1.32 -4.69 -13.54
N MET A 183 1.73 -5.20 -12.37
CA MET A 183 3.14 -5.46 -12.06
C MET A 183 3.74 -6.50 -13.02
N ILE A 184 3.01 -7.58 -13.31
CA ILE A 184 3.44 -8.61 -14.28
C ILE A 184 3.57 -8.01 -15.68
N ALA A 185 2.57 -7.23 -16.13
CA ALA A 185 2.60 -6.60 -17.45
C ALA A 185 3.80 -5.64 -17.63
N ASN A 186 4.11 -4.84 -16.61
CA ASN A 186 5.26 -3.94 -16.65
C ASN A 186 6.59 -4.71 -16.75
N HIS A 187 6.73 -5.81 -16.00
CA HIS A 187 7.92 -6.65 -16.05
C HIS A 187 8.10 -7.34 -17.42
N VAL A 188 7.01 -7.83 -18.04
CA VAL A 188 7.06 -8.40 -19.39
C VAL A 188 7.48 -7.36 -20.42
N ASN A 189 6.96 -6.13 -20.34
CA ASN A 189 7.36 -5.05 -21.23
C ASN A 189 8.83 -4.64 -21.05
N GLU A 190 9.33 -4.56 -19.82
CA GLU A 190 10.75 -4.28 -19.54
C GLU A 190 11.68 -5.35 -20.12
N ILE A 191 11.30 -6.63 -20.01
CA ILE A 191 12.04 -7.73 -20.63
C ILE A 191 12.02 -7.59 -22.16
N SER A 192 10.85 -7.35 -22.76
CA SER A 192 10.75 -7.17 -24.22
C SER A 192 11.60 -6.01 -24.73
N LEU A 193 11.64 -4.87 -24.02
CA LEU A 193 12.49 -3.74 -24.37
C LEU A 193 13.98 -4.10 -24.25
N THR A 194 14.37 -4.82 -23.21
CA THR A 194 15.76 -5.24 -22.99
C THR A 194 16.24 -6.19 -24.09
N VAL A 195 15.41 -7.15 -24.51
CA VAL A 195 15.72 -8.08 -25.61
C VAL A 195 15.89 -7.34 -26.94
N VAL A 196 15.04 -6.35 -27.24
CA VAL A 196 15.15 -5.52 -28.45
C VAL A 196 16.43 -4.68 -28.46
N VAL A 197 16.84 -4.13 -27.31
CA VAL A 197 18.09 -3.35 -27.21
C VAL A 197 19.32 -4.24 -27.40
N ILE A 198 19.33 -5.46 -26.85
CA ILE A 198 20.44 -6.41 -27.05
C ILE A 198 20.54 -6.83 -28.53
N SER A 199 19.41 -7.12 -29.20
CA SER A 199 19.45 -7.51 -30.62
C SER A 199 19.88 -6.37 -31.55
N ALA A 200 19.69 -5.12 -31.15
CA ALA A 200 20.14 -3.94 -31.92
C ALA A 200 21.64 -3.64 -31.71
N HIS A 201 22.26 -4.18 -30.65
CA HIS A 201 23.67 -3.98 -30.36
C HIS A 201 24.58 -5.05 -30.99
N ASP A 202 24.04 -6.24 -31.30
CA ASP A 202 24.75 -7.32 -32.00
C ASP A 202 24.86 -7.10 -33.52
N SER A 203 24.16 -6.10 -34.08
CA SER A 203 24.17 -5.81 -35.52
C SER A 203 25.20 -4.75 -35.95
N ASN A 204 26.13 -4.36 -35.06
CA ASN A 204 27.16 -3.36 -35.37
C ASN A 204 28.56 -3.90 -35.01
N PHE A 205 29.07 -4.84 -35.82
CA PHE A 205 30.49 -5.20 -35.82
C PHE A 205 31.04 -5.19 -37.25
N ASP A 206 31.76 -4.11 -37.52
CA ASP A 206 32.93 -3.90 -38.40
C ASP A 206 32.94 -4.40 -39.86
N SER A 207 32.94 -3.42 -40.77
CA SER A 207 33.66 -3.48 -42.04
C SER A 207 34.72 -2.38 -42.09
N GLU A 208 35.86 -2.59 -41.42
CA GLU A 208 37.10 -1.89 -41.76
C GLU A 208 37.95 -2.81 -42.64
N GLU A 209 37.91 -2.53 -43.94
CA GLU A 209 38.74 -3.19 -44.95
C GLU A 209 40.13 -2.56 -44.95
N MET A 210 41.16 -3.38 -44.70
CA MET A 210 42.56 -2.99 -44.69
C MET A 210 43.01 -2.43 -46.04
N ILE A 211 43.58 -1.22 -46.02
CA ILE A 211 44.48 -0.74 -47.08
C ILE A 211 45.83 -1.44 -46.88
N SER A 212 46.29 -2.18 -47.90
CA SER A 212 47.65 -2.70 -48.03
C SER A 212 48.36 -1.97 -49.16
N ASP A 213 49.48 -1.31 -48.83
CA ASP A 213 50.43 -0.73 -49.78
C ASP A 213 51.31 -1.84 -50.39
N ASP A 214 51.39 -1.88 -51.71
CA ASP A 214 52.57 -2.23 -52.54
C ASP A 214 52.38 -1.66 -53.97
#